data_AF-A0A9E2B7K2-F1
#
_entry.id   AF-A0A9E2B7K2-F1
#
_cell.length_a   1.000
_cell.length_b   1.000
_cell.length_c   1.000
_cell.angle_alpha   90.00
_cell.angle_beta   90.00
_cell.angle_gamma   90.00
#
_symmetry.space_group_name_H-M   'P 1'
#
loop_
_entity.id
_entity.type
_entity.pdbx_description
1 polymer ?
#
loop_
_entity_poly.entity_id
_entity_poly.type
_entity_poly.pdbx_seq_one_letter_code
_entity_poly.pdbx_strand_id
1 'polypeptide(L)'
;MADHFMTIVASSLDNDSCDTAIRASFLHFKFDPDKSGNAHEYLDDGLLILRQGHVQMLVEAAEWIDHLPDGTVFYDYSGRLVMPGFIDTHT
;
A
#
# COMPACT_ATOMS: atom_id res chain seq x y z
N MET A 1 -12.49 -21.57 11.16
CA MET A 1 -12.64 -20.75 9.94
C MET A 1 -11.26 -20.19 9.71
N ALA A 2 -10.48 -20.81 8.82
CA ALA A 2 -9.07 -20.49 8.68
C ALA A 2 -8.95 -19.13 7.98
N ASP A 3 -8.30 -18.17 8.64
CA ASP A 3 -7.84 -16.94 8.00
C ASP A 3 -6.87 -17.33 6.89
N HIS A 4 -7.37 -17.29 5.66
CA HIS A 4 -6.59 -17.52 4.46
C HIS A 4 -5.84 -16.22 4.16
N PHE A 5 -4.86 -15.87 5.00
CA PHE A 5 -3.80 -14.95 4.60
C PHE A 5 -2.95 -15.70 3.57
N MET A 6 -3.44 -15.79 2.33
CA MET A 6 -2.59 -16.11 1.20
C MET A 6 -1.56 -15.00 1.10
N THR A 7 -0.28 -15.36 1.16
CA THR A 7 0.79 -14.49 0.71
C THR A 7 0.56 -14.24 -0.78
N ILE A 8 -0.07 -13.11 -1.11
CA ILE A 8 -0.19 -12.65 -2.49
C ILE A 8 1.23 -12.34 -2.98
N VAL A 9 1.59 -12.89 -4.13
CA VAL A 9 2.82 -12.57 -4.86
C VAL A 9 2.46 -11.80 -6.12
N ALA A 10 3.38 -11.02 -6.69
CA ALA A 10 3.05 -10.11 -7.79
C ALA A 10 2.31 -10.81 -8.94
N SER A 11 2.81 -11.96 -9.38
CA SER A 11 2.19 -12.75 -10.45
C SER A 11 0.83 -13.39 -10.12
N SER A 12 0.34 -13.26 -8.88
CA SER A 12 -0.94 -13.79 -8.44
C SER A 12 -1.98 -12.71 -8.12
N LEU A 13 -1.71 -11.44 -8.45
CA LEU A 13 -2.74 -10.39 -8.33
C LEU A 13 -3.90 -10.69 -9.26
N ASP A 14 -5.12 -10.50 -8.77
CA ASP A 14 -6.36 -10.69 -9.52
C ASP A 14 -7.43 -9.67 -9.08
N ASN A 15 -8.57 -9.64 -9.78
CA ASN A 15 -9.64 -8.68 -9.51
C ASN A 15 -10.32 -8.88 -8.14
N ASP A 16 -10.10 -10.02 -7.48
CA ASP A 16 -10.60 -10.28 -6.13
C ASP A 16 -9.67 -9.70 -5.06
N SER A 17 -8.38 -9.60 -5.36
CA SER A 17 -7.34 -9.05 -4.48
C SER A 17 -6.93 -7.61 -4.81
N CYS A 18 -7.30 -7.07 -5.97
CA CYS A 18 -7.02 -5.68 -6.35
C CYS A 18 -8.13 -5.08 -7.22
N ASP A 19 -8.68 -3.95 -6.79
CA ASP A 19 -9.55 -3.10 -7.63
C ASP A 19 -9.02 -1.68 -7.82
N THR A 20 -8.10 -1.25 -6.95
CA THR A 20 -7.49 0.08 -7.00
C THR A 20 -6.00 -0.02 -6.66
N ALA A 21 -5.18 0.74 -7.37
CA ALA A 21 -3.76 0.87 -7.11
C ALA A 21 -3.33 2.35 -7.13
N ILE A 22 -2.49 2.75 -6.18
CA ILE A 22 -2.00 4.13 -6.03
C ILE A 22 -0.47 4.12 -6.02
N ARG A 23 0.16 4.81 -6.99
CA ARG A 23 1.61 5.00 -7.04
C ARG A 23 2.00 6.36 -6.46
N ALA A 24 2.95 6.40 -5.55
CA ALA A 24 3.47 7.62 -4.92
C ALA A 24 4.76 7.34 -4.13
N SER A 25 5.34 8.39 -3.54
CA SER A 25 6.22 8.19 -2.38
C SER A 25 5.36 8.02 -1.13
N PHE A 26 5.69 7.06 -0.27
CA PHE A 26 4.94 6.74 0.94
C PHE A 26 5.79 6.91 2.19
N LEU A 27 5.22 7.50 3.24
CA LEU A 27 5.80 7.54 4.58
C LEU A 27 4.77 7.05 5.60
N HIS A 28 5.15 6.05 6.38
CA HIS A 28 4.32 5.54 7.48
C HIS A 28 5.15 5.00 8.64
N PHE A 29 4.51 4.80 9.77
CA PHE A 29 5.12 4.24 10.97
C PHE A 29 4.58 2.84 11.23
N LYS A 30 5.48 1.86 11.28
CA LYS A 30 5.19 0.45 11.59
C LYS A 30 5.23 0.17 13.09
N PHE A 31 5.95 1.01 13.85
CA PHE A 31 6.11 0.89 15.29
C PHE A 31 6.10 2.25 15.97
N ASP A 32 6.11 2.23 17.29
CA ASP A 32 6.30 3.40 18.14
C ASP A 32 7.74 3.96 17.95
N PRO A 33 7.90 5.19 17.45
CA PRO A 33 9.21 5.79 17.20
C PRO A 33 10.02 6.06 18.47
N ASP A 34 9.38 6.19 19.62
CA ASP A 34 10.11 6.34 20.90
C ASP A 34 10.77 5.03 21.35
N LYS A 35 10.29 3.89 20.81
CA LYS A 35 10.74 2.54 21.19
C LYS A 35 11.62 1.88 20.14
N SER A 36 11.70 2.42 18.92
CA SER A 36 12.44 1.82 17.81
C SER A 36 13.02 2.87 16.87
N GLY A 37 14.33 2.79 16.60
CA GLY A 37 14.98 3.61 15.56
C GLY A 37 14.53 3.28 14.13
N ASN A 38 13.94 2.10 13.92
CA ASN A 38 13.40 1.64 12.64
C ASN A 38 11.85 1.61 12.67
N ALA A 39 11.25 2.61 13.33
CA ALA A 39 9.80 2.69 13.49
C ALA A 39 9.07 3.16 12.23
N HIS A 40 9.76 3.85 11.32
CA HIS A 40 9.19 4.36 10.08
C HIS A 40 9.68 3.57 8.88
N GLU A 41 8.92 3.66 7.81
CA GLU A 41 9.30 3.18 6.49
C GLU A 41 8.95 4.27 5.47
N TYR A 42 9.93 4.53 4.61
CA TYR A 42 9.80 5.43 3.47
C TYR A 42 10.01 4.61 2.19
N LEU A 43 9.02 4.60 1.30
CA LEU A 43 9.13 4.07 -0.06
C LEU A 43 9.14 5.25 -1.02
N ASP A 44 10.22 5.41 -1.79
CA ASP A 44 10.35 6.51 -2.74
C ASP A 44 9.41 6.35 -3.95
N ASP A 45 9.23 5.10 -4.41
CA ASP A 45 8.40 4.72 -5.53
C ASP A 45 7.52 3.50 -5.18
N GLY A 46 6.58 3.72 -4.26
CA GLY A 46 5.68 2.68 -3.78
C GLY A 46 4.42 2.53 -4.62
N LEU A 47 3.78 1.37 -4.49
CA LEU A 47 2.48 1.03 -5.03
C LEU A 47 1.59 0.49 -3.89
N LEU A 48 0.54 1.24 -3.55
CA LEU A 48 -0.46 0.83 -2.58
C LEU A 48 -1.58 0.09 -3.32
N ILE A 49 -1.74 -1.20 -3.00
CA ILE A 49 -2.75 -2.08 -3.59
C ILE A 49 -3.94 -2.16 -2.63
N LEU A 50 -5.12 -1.87 -3.15
CA LEU A 50 -6.37 -1.83 -2.41
C LEU A 50 -7.41 -2.77 -3.01
N ARG A 51 -8.29 -3.24 -2.13
CA ARG A 51 -9.53 -3.93 -2.50
C ARG A 51 -10.67 -3.40 -1.65
N GLN A 52 -11.73 -2.92 -2.29
CA GLN A 52 -12.94 -2.43 -1.63
C GLN A 52 -12.64 -1.38 -0.55
N GLY A 53 -11.67 -0.50 -0.80
CA GLY A 53 -11.24 0.54 0.15
C GLY A 53 -10.34 0.06 1.29
N HIS A 54 -9.96 -1.22 1.33
CA HIS A 54 -9.02 -1.78 2.32
C HIS A 54 -7.65 -2.00 1.71
N VAL A 55 -6.60 -1.68 2.48
CA VAL A 55 -5.21 -1.95 2.13
C VAL A 55 -4.97 -3.45 2.10
N GLN A 56 -4.52 -3.96 0.96
CA GLN A 56 -4.04 -5.34 0.83
C GLN A 56 -2.54 -5.39 1.05
N MET A 57 -1.79 -4.46 0.44
CA MET A 57 -0.34 -4.34 0.62
C MET A 57 0.20 -3.00 0.11
N LEU A 58 1.38 -2.65 0.61
CA LEU A 58 2.22 -1.57 0.11
C LEU A 58 3.56 -2.19 -0.31
N VAL A 59 3.96 -1.99 -1.56
CA VAL A 59 5.09 -2.66 -2.21
C VAL A 59 5.88 -1.70 -3.10
N GLU A 60 7.07 -2.08 -3.54
CA GLU A 60 7.85 -1.32 -4.55
C GLU A 60 7.13 -1.37 -5.90
N ALA A 61 6.92 -0.22 -6.54
CA ALA A 61 6.11 -0.14 -7.76
C ALA A 61 6.74 -0.93 -8.92
N ALA A 62 8.06 -0.89 -9.06
CA ALA A 62 8.79 -1.55 -10.14
C ALA A 62 8.57 -3.07 -10.20
N GLU A 63 8.29 -3.71 -9.06
CA GLU A 63 8.08 -5.16 -8.99
C GLU A 63 6.62 -5.57 -9.24
N TRP A 64 5.66 -4.64 -9.13
CA TRP A 64 4.22 -4.98 -9.05
C TRP A 64 3.35 -4.29 -10.09
N ILE A 65 3.77 -3.15 -10.65
CA ILE A 65 2.93 -2.34 -11.53
C ILE A 65 2.50 -3.09 -12.80
N ASP A 66 3.38 -3.93 -13.35
CA ASP A 66 3.11 -4.72 -14.56
C ASP A 66 2.23 -5.96 -14.29
N HIS A 67 1.89 -6.21 -13.02
CA HIS A 67 1.04 -7.32 -12.59
C HIS A 67 -0.37 -6.86 -12.18
N LEU A 68 -0.69 -5.57 -12.34
CA LEU A 68 -2.01 -5.06 -12.02
C LEU A 68 -3.09 -5.73 -12.90
N PRO A 69 -4.17 -6.26 -12.30
CA PRO A 69 -5.24 -6.90 -13.06
C PRO A 69 -5.97 -5.94 -13.99
N ASP A 70 -6.54 -6.48 -15.06
CA ASP A 70 -7.35 -5.71 -16.00
C ASP A 70 -8.53 -5.02 -15.31
N GLY A 71 -8.69 -3.72 -15.56
CA GLY A 71 -9.75 -2.90 -14.97
C GLY A 71 -9.42 -2.31 -13.60
N THR A 72 -8.21 -2.53 -13.06
CA THR A 72 -7.73 -1.84 -11.86
C THR A 72 -7.79 -0.32 -12.05
N VAL A 73 -8.39 0.39 -11.10
CA VAL A 73 -8.36 1.85 -11.08
C VAL A 73 -6.97 2.29 -10.63
N PHE A 74 -6.23 2.94 -11.52
CA PHE A 74 -4.86 3.36 -11.24
C PHE A 74 -4.76 4.87 -11.03
N TYR A 75 -4.15 5.28 -9.91
CA TYR A 75 -3.83 6.67 -9.60
C TYR A 75 -2.32 6.86 -9.51
N ASP A 76 -1.78 7.77 -10.32
CA ASP A 76 -0.37 8.15 -10.28
C ASP A 76 -0.20 9.51 -9.60
N TYR A 77 0.45 9.48 -8.44
CA TYR A 77 0.86 10.65 -7.67
C TYR A 77 2.38 10.70 -7.49
N SER A 78 3.18 10.18 -8.44
CA SER A 78 4.63 10.32 -8.42
C SER A 78 5.06 11.77 -8.18
N GLY A 79 6.06 11.95 -7.32
CA GLY A 79 6.51 13.27 -6.84
C GLY A 79 5.65 13.88 -5.73
N ARG A 80 4.61 13.19 -5.26
CA ARG A 80 3.85 13.54 -4.05
C ARG A 80 4.12 12.54 -2.94
N LEU A 81 3.97 13.02 -1.70
CA LEU A 81 4.05 12.21 -0.50
C LEU A 81 2.64 11.81 -0.02
N VAL A 82 2.40 10.51 0.09
CA VAL A 82 1.18 9.94 0.68
C VAL A 82 1.52 9.42 2.09
N MET A 83 0.64 9.71 3.04
CA MET A 83 0.77 9.29 4.45
C MET A 83 -0.58 8.78 4.97
N PRO A 84 -0.62 8.05 6.10
CA PRO A 84 -1.86 7.78 6.81
C PRO A 84 -2.62 9.07 7.12
N GLY A 85 -3.95 9.00 7.13
CA GLY A 85 -4.80 10.13 7.50
C GLY A 85 -4.49 10.63 8.92
N PHE A 86 -4.49 11.96 9.11
CA PHE A 86 -4.24 12.55 10.42
C PHE A 86 -5.38 12.23 11.40
N ILE A 87 -4.99 11.95 12.65
CA ILE A 87 -5.91 11.69 13.76
C ILE A 87 -5.89 12.92 14.67
N ASP A 88 -7.02 13.60 14.76
CA ASP A 88 -7.25 14.68 15.72
C ASP A 88 -8.01 14.12 16.92
N THR A 89 -7.44 14.25 18.11
CA THR A 89 -8.03 13.77 19.36
C THR A 89 -8.61 14.88 20.22
N HIS A 90 -8.54 16.14 19.76
CA HIS A 90 -8.98 17.30 20.52
C HIS A 90 -9.54 18.40 19.61
N THR A 91 -10.82 18.24 19.27
CA THR A 91 -11.63 19.18 18.48
C THR A 91 -12.29 20.26 19.31
#